data_AF-A0A9P4GVH3-F1
#
_entry.id   AF-A0A9P4GVH3-F1
#
_cell.length_a   1.000
_cell.length_b   1.000
_cell.length_c   1.000
_cell.angle_alpha   90.00
_cell.angle_beta   90.00
_cell.angle_gamma   90.00
#
_symmetry.space_group_name_H-M   'P 1'
#
loop_
_entity.id
_entity.type
_entity.pdbx_description
1 polymer ?
#
loop_
_entity_poly.entity_id
_entity_poly.type
_entity_poly.pdbx_seq_one_letter_code
_entity_poly.pdbx_strand_id
1 'polypeptide(L)'
;MHSPPLPMDIDPSPSRRRKRAASDASPSVTAPTANDNTPQIVTRRRHRRRNVAATVWGNDLPLTPSTAFTVAYPNTTTTAAHPTPAPFNIYKSLLRHPNLFFQFAIRLPLPSMLDLYAIDKEFHYRLNKFSVSLMHDYARYHAPLASYIFSWVLYPELCISDPMLRPMDGRSWLARDVPGFRWVGMVLWRQGVVRGILTELAVAGHRVPAGMEGAVCKFWVVMEVNSTRMREAFLRDTEVWSDQDLLLVQMLLVKLDMRFSDPTVGNGACALSHMLLTQKSLSALWYVLTGKVRLTYDTTTDLVVRTYLTGELDLDALPWLDDEVENGVPEEWWGIQTREGWHSDGGKMESAVDMVIAEGIRRGLHVQQNLLDFVLYGYLEENGKNAKVARRWRADRKVVEKDGWPGKEERDTVIKRLNEQFGIATGGGHDAMDMSA
;
A
#
# COMPACT_ATOMS: atom_id res chain seq x y z
N MET A 1 -77.75 1.59 22.40
CA MET A 1 -78.62 0.39 22.47
C MET A 1 -77.88 -0.71 21.72
N HIS A 2 -77.34 -1.79 22.29
CA HIS A 2 -77.30 -2.39 23.62
C HIS A 2 -75.91 -3.00 23.85
N SER A 3 -75.44 -3.00 25.11
CA SER A 3 -74.28 -3.75 25.61
C SER A 3 -74.75 -5.01 26.40
N PRO A 4 -73.89 -5.73 27.15
CA PRO A 4 -73.11 -6.96 26.85
C PRO A 4 -73.66 -8.20 27.65
N PRO A 5 -72.94 -9.34 27.86
CA PRO A 5 -71.88 -9.43 28.90
C PRO A 5 -70.71 -10.44 28.63
N LEU A 6 -69.61 -10.28 29.39
CA LEU A 6 -68.57 -11.30 29.75
C LEU A 6 -69.06 -12.14 30.98
N PRO A 7 -68.33 -13.07 31.65
CA PRO A 7 -66.95 -13.62 31.49
C PRO A 7 -66.84 -15.17 31.66
N MET A 8 -65.65 -15.75 31.48
CA MET A 8 -65.07 -16.69 32.47
C MET A 8 -63.56 -16.88 32.27
N ASP A 9 -62.85 -16.62 33.37
CA ASP A 9 -61.43 -16.85 33.64
C ASP A 9 -61.10 -18.34 33.80
N ILE A 10 -59.92 -18.76 33.31
CA ILE A 10 -59.01 -19.67 34.05
C ILE A 10 -57.57 -19.20 33.80
N ASP A 11 -56.85 -19.01 34.90
CA ASP A 11 -55.54 -18.40 35.05
C ASP A 11 -54.34 -19.10 34.35
N PRO A 12 -53.21 -18.37 34.18
CA PRO A 12 -51.97 -18.82 33.57
C PRO A 12 -50.90 -19.23 34.61
N SER A 13 -49.92 -20.03 34.19
CA SER A 13 -48.67 -20.25 34.96
C SER A 13 -47.43 -20.16 34.07
N PRO A 14 -46.58 -19.14 34.28
CA PRO A 14 -45.19 -19.14 33.87
C PRO A 14 -44.27 -19.17 35.11
N SER A 15 -43.47 -20.23 35.25
CA SER A 15 -42.20 -20.15 35.99
C SER A 15 -41.16 -19.57 35.02
N ARG A 16 -40.25 -18.65 35.36
CA ARG A 16 -39.49 -18.54 36.59
C ARG A 16 -38.80 -17.15 36.66
N ARG A 17 -39.24 -16.35 37.64
CA ARG A 17 -38.51 -15.41 38.52
C ARG A 17 -37.34 -14.58 37.94
N ARG A 18 -37.61 -13.29 37.74
CA ARG A 18 -36.73 -12.15 38.11
C ARG A 18 -37.25 -11.56 39.44
N LYS A 19 -36.37 -11.31 40.42
CA LYS A 19 -36.58 -10.45 41.61
C LYS A 19 -35.33 -9.55 41.70
N ARG A 20 -35.41 -8.23 41.46
CA ARG A 20 -35.89 -7.07 42.26
C ARG A 20 -34.98 -6.69 43.46
N ALA A 21 -34.36 -5.51 43.29
CA ALA A 21 -34.31 -4.31 44.15
C ALA A 21 -33.84 -4.35 45.63
N ALA A 22 -33.27 -3.20 46.00
CA ALA A 22 -32.60 -2.81 47.24
C ALA A 22 -33.54 -2.39 48.39
N SER A 23 -33.06 -2.49 49.64
CA SER A 23 -32.95 -1.39 50.64
C SER A 23 -32.44 -1.85 52.02
N ASP A 24 -31.65 -0.96 52.65
CA ASP A 24 -31.40 -0.70 54.09
C ASP A 24 -30.81 -1.73 55.06
N ALA A 25 -29.62 -1.40 55.59
CA ALA A 25 -29.37 -1.16 57.03
C ALA A 25 -27.92 -0.67 57.31
N SER A 26 -27.76 0.22 58.29
CA SER A 26 -26.51 0.61 58.99
C SER A 26 -26.91 0.98 60.43
N PRO A 27 -26.10 0.79 61.51
CA PRO A 27 -24.77 1.43 61.65
C PRO A 27 -23.65 0.72 62.46
N SER A 28 -22.44 1.33 62.36
CA SER A 28 -21.23 1.43 63.25
C SER A 28 -20.57 0.17 63.88
N VAL A 29 -19.23 0.00 63.87
CA VAL A 29 -18.14 0.82 64.50
C VAL A 29 -16.77 0.66 63.77
N THR A 30 -16.07 1.81 63.63
CA THR A 30 -14.66 2.20 63.26
C THR A 30 -13.47 1.23 63.57
N ALA A 31 -12.25 1.22 62.95
CA ALA A 31 -11.50 1.83 61.80
C ALA A 31 -10.02 1.26 61.83
N PRO A 32 -8.99 1.60 61.00
CA PRO A 32 -8.91 2.21 59.65
C PRO A 32 -7.98 1.50 58.60
N THR A 33 -8.35 1.65 57.33
CA THR A 33 -7.56 1.95 56.10
C THR A 33 -6.29 1.15 55.70
N ALA A 34 -6.42 0.37 54.62
CA ALA A 34 -5.42 0.27 53.55
C ALA A 34 -6.16 0.34 52.19
N ASN A 35 -5.72 1.25 51.32
CA ASN A 35 -6.37 1.64 50.07
C ASN A 35 -6.64 0.45 49.13
N ASP A 36 -7.92 0.12 48.95
CA ASP A 36 -8.42 -1.01 48.15
C ASP A 36 -8.86 -0.55 46.74
N ASN A 37 -7.95 0.11 46.02
CA ASN A 37 -8.15 0.49 44.61
C ASN A 37 -7.42 -0.44 43.62
N THR A 38 -6.97 -1.61 44.07
CA THR A 38 -6.47 -2.65 43.15
C THR A 38 -7.62 -3.55 42.73
N PRO A 39 -7.96 -3.66 41.44
CA PRO A 39 -9.01 -4.57 41.00
C PRO A 39 -8.67 -6.01 41.41
N GLN A 40 -9.52 -6.61 42.23
CA GLN A 40 -9.43 -8.02 42.58
C GLN A 40 -9.72 -8.87 41.34
N ILE A 41 -8.74 -9.66 40.92
CA ILE A 41 -8.89 -10.63 39.82
C ILE A 41 -9.77 -11.78 40.33
N VAL A 42 -11.08 -11.70 40.07
CA VAL A 42 -12.09 -12.64 40.62
C VAL A 42 -11.95 -14.06 40.05
N THR A 43 -11.33 -14.27 38.88
CA THR A 43 -10.97 -15.61 38.42
C THR A 43 -9.73 -15.61 37.52
N ARG A 44 -8.64 -16.23 38.00
CA ARG A 44 -7.55 -16.68 37.11
C ARG A 44 -7.98 -18.01 36.48
N ARG A 45 -8.61 -18.00 35.29
CA ARG A 45 -8.55 -19.19 34.43
C ARG A 45 -7.08 -19.39 34.03
N ARG A 46 -6.37 -20.22 34.81
CA ARG A 46 -5.00 -20.64 34.56
C ARG A 46 -4.95 -21.54 33.32
N HIS A 47 -5.02 -20.95 32.14
CA HIS A 47 -4.59 -21.59 30.89
C HIS A 47 -3.32 -20.94 30.30
N ARG A 48 -2.51 -20.29 31.15
CA ARG A 48 -1.10 -20.07 30.82
C ARG A 48 -0.30 -21.21 31.42
N ARG A 49 0.09 -22.18 30.58
CA ARG A 49 1.33 -22.93 30.86
C ARG A 49 2.40 -21.87 31.15
N ARG A 50 3.06 -21.96 32.30
CA ARG A 50 4.25 -21.15 32.64
C ARG A 50 5.13 -21.11 31.41
N ASN A 51 5.60 -19.94 30.98
CA ASN A 51 6.36 -19.79 29.74
C ASN A 51 7.67 -20.57 29.89
N VAL A 52 7.66 -21.86 29.50
CA VAL A 52 8.76 -22.83 29.66
C VAL A 52 10.02 -22.35 28.95
N ALA A 53 9.84 -21.48 27.96
CA ALA A 53 10.85 -20.60 27.40
C ALA A 53 11.82 -20.06 28.46
N ALA A 54 11.35 -19.31 29.46
CA ALA A 54 12.22 -18.62 30.42
C ALA A 54 13.13 -19.56 31.24
N THR A 55 12.77 -20.84 31.37
CA THR A 55 13.56 -21.86 32.07
C THR A 55 14.39 -22.76 31.15
N VAL A 56 14.14 -22.77 29.84
CA VAL A 56 14.83 -23.62 28.84
C VAL A 56 15.87 -22.86 28.03
N TRP A 57 15.77 -21.54 27.94
CA TRP A 57 16.79 -20.71 27.26
C TRP A 57 17.99 -20.56 28.19
N GLY A 58 18.92 -21.52 28.12
CA GLY A 58 20.09 -21.63 29.00
C GLY A 58 20.89 -20.35 29.14
N ASN A 59 21.67 -20.29 30.24
CA ASN A 59 22.41 -19.15 30.77
C ASN A 59 22.62 -18.01 29.77
N ASP A 60 22.11 -16.83 30.14
CA ASP A 60 22.53 -15.57 29.56
C ASP A 60 24.05 -15.61 29.36
N LEU A 61 24.52 -15.25 28.17
CA LEU A 61 25.94 -15.11 27.89
C LEU A 61 26.55 -14.34 29.08
N PRO A 62 27.53 -14.91 29.82
CA PRO A 62 28.14 -14.17 30.90
C PRO A 62 28.74 -12.92 30.28
N LEU A 63 28.22 -11.77 30.69
CA LEU A 63 28.80 -10.47 30.40
C LEU A 63 30.24 -10.50 30.92
N THR A 64 31.20 -10.49 30.00
CA THR A 64 32.64 -10.21 30.21
C THR A 64 33.43 -11.17 31.14
N PRO A 65 34.71 -11.47 30.82
CA PRO A 65 35.58 -12.21 31.70
C PRO A 65 36.01 -11.30 32.86
N SER A 66 35.29 -11.33 33.98
CA SER A 66 35.86 -10.85 35.23
C SER A 66 36.95 -11.84 35.62
N THR A 67 38.20 -11.39 35.50
CA THR A 67 39.43 -12.06 35.89
C THR A 67 39.25 -12.90 37.16
N ALA A 68 39.61 -14.18 37.02
CA ALA A 68 39.75 -15.13 38.12
C ALA A 68 40.62 -14.55 39.23
N PHE A 69 40.21 -14.70 40.48
CA PHE A 69 41.04 -15.14 41.61
C PHE A 69 40.10 -15.45 42.78
N THR A 70 39.80 -16.72 42.99
CA THR A 70 39.36 -17.18 44.31
C THR A 70 39.91 -18.58 44.59
N VAL A 71 40.69 -18.59 45.66
CA VAL A 71 41.47 -19.66 46.26
C VAL A 71 40.63 -20.92 46.51
N ALA A 72 41.20 -22.06 46.17
CA ALA A 72 40.65 -23.38 46.45
C ALA A 72 40.74 -23.71 47.94
N TYR A 73 39.62 -24.18 48.51
CA TYR A 73 39.62 -25.04 49.70
C TYR A 73 39.03 -26.39 49.29
N PRO A 74 39.63 -27.53 49.67
CA PRO A 74 39.01 -28.83 49.45
C PRO A 74 37.94 -29.03 50.52
N ASN A 75 36.81 -29.62 50.14
CA ASN A 75 36.08 -30.66 50.87
C ASN A 75 34.63 -30.70 50.41
N THR A 76 34.29 -31.68 49.57
CA THR A 76 33.23 -32.69 49.75
C THR A 76 32.79 -33.21 48.38
N THR A 77 33.07 -34.50 48.19
CA THR A 77 32.66 -35.33 47.07
C THR A 77 31.13 -35.46 47.03
N THR A 78 30.51 -34.69 46.15
CA THR A 78 29.25 -35.09 45.49
C THR A 78 29.50 -34.96 43.99
N THR A 79 29.71 -36.08 43.31
CA THR A 79 29.81 -36.16 41.85
C THR A 79 28.46 -35.84 41.22
N ALA A 80 28.09 -34.56 41.20
CA ALA A 80 27.14 -34.03 40.24
C ALA A 80 27.87 -33.95 38.90
N ALA A 81 27.40 -34.68 37.89
CA ALA A 81 27.91 -34.59 36.54
C ALA A 81 27.96 -33.12 36.12
N HIS A 82 29.16 -32.57 35.93
CA HIS A 82 29.31 -31.23 35.35
C HIS A 82 28.60 -31.24 34.00
N PRO A 83 27.56 -30.41 33.79
CA PRO A 83 26.94 -30.30 32.47
C PRO A 83 28.03 -29.80 31.53
N THR A 84 28.39 -30.62 30.53
CA THR A 84 29.28 -30.20 29.45
C THR A 84 28.77 -28.87 28.90
N PRO A 85 29.62 -27.84 28.80
CA PRO A 85 29.17 -26.54 28.31
C PRO A 85 28.56 -26.72 26.93
N ALA A 86 27.31 -26.27 26.77
CA ALA A 86 26.61 -26.40 25.51
C ALA A 86 27.46 -25.75 24.39
N PRO A 87 27.53 -26.36 23.20
CA PRO A 87 28.31 -25.81 22.10
C PRO A 87 27.84 -24.40 21.77
N PHE A 88 28.79 -23.49 21.55
CA PHE A 88 28.48 -22.11 21.20
C PHE A 88 27.65 -22.07 19.91
N ASN A 89 26.45 -21.51 20.01
CA ASN A 89 25.56 -21.34 18.87
C ASN A 89 25.56 -19.85 18.46
N ILE A 90 26.24 -19.54 17.35
CA ILE A 90 26.37 -18.17 16.85
C ILE A 90 25.01 -17.51 16.59
N TYR A 91 24.06 -18.24 16.03
CA TYR A 91 22.72 -17.73 15.75
C TYR A 91 22.01 -17.35 17.05
N LYS A 92 22.03 -18.22 18.07
CA LYS A 92 21.44 -17.91 19.38
C LYS A 92 22.13 -16.76 20.07
N SER A 93 23.45 -16.65 19.95
CA SER A 93 24.21 -15.50 20.46
C SER A 93 23.83 -14.19 19.76
N LEU A 94 23.64 -14.20 18.44
CA LEU A 94 23.15 -13.04 17.67
C LEU A 94 21.74 -12.64 18.10
N LEU A 95 20.84 -13.61 18.25
CA LEU A 95 19.48 -13.34 18.73
C LEU A 95 19.50 -12.70 20.11
N ARG A 96 20.39 -13.18 21.00
CA ARG A 96 20.45 -12.74 22.39
C ARG A 96 21.07 -11.36 22.57
N HIS A 97 22.01 -11.01 21.70
CA HIS A 97 22.72 -9.75 21.79
C HIS A 97 21.77 -8.56 21.54
N PRO A 98 21.71 -7.55 22.44
CA PRO A 98 20.74 -6.47 22.36
C PRO A 98 20.84 -5.66 21.06
N ASN A 99 22.05 -5.38 20.57
CA ASN A 99 22.24 -4.54 19.38
C ASN A 99 22.31 -5.32 18.06
N LEU A 100 22.78 -6.58 18.08
CA LEU A 100 23.00 -7.35 16.85
C LEU A 100 21.70 -7.96 16.34
N PHE A 101 20.76 -8.28 17.23
CA PHE A 101 19.44 -8.79 16.85
C PHE A 101 18.71 -7.88 15.86
N PHE A 102 18.67 -6.57 16.12
CA PHE A 102 17.99 -5.61 15.24
C PHE A 102 18.66 -5.54 13.85
N GLN A 103 19.99 -5.45 13.83
CA GLN A 103 20.74 -5.38 12.57
C GLN A 103 20.61 -6.67 11.75
N PHE A 104 20.56 -7.82 12.44
CA PHE A 104 20.28 -9.12 11.84
C PHE A 104 18.86 -9.14 11.25
N ALA A 105 17.84 -8.86 12.06
CA ALA A 105 16.45 -8.98 11.65
C ALA A 105 16.05 -8.02 10.51
N ILE A 106 16.54 -6.78 10.52
CA ILE A 106 16.23 -5.78 9.47
C ILE A 106 16.83 -6.18 8.11
N ARG A 107 17.96 -6.91 8.08
CA ARG A 107 18.64 -7.31 6.84
C ARG A 107 18.16 -8.63 6.25
N LEU A 108 17.32 -9.37 6.97
CA LEU A 108 16.76 -10.60 6.42
C LEU A 108 15.80 -10.27 5.27
N PRO A 109 15.74 -11.12 4.22
CA PRO A 109 14.62 -11.11 3.30
C PRO A 109 13.31 -11.37 4.05
N LEU A 110 12.21 -10.73 3.62
CA LEU A 110 10.92 -10.85 4.29
C LEU A 110 10.44 -12.31 4.42
N PRO A 111 10.58 -13.19 3.40
CA PRO A 111 10.23 -14.61 3.55
C PRO A 111 11.02 -15.30 4.66
N SER A 112 12.34 -15.10 4.70
CA SER A 112 13.20 -15.69 5.75
C SER A 112 12.88 -15.15 7.14
N MET A 113 12.49 -13.89 7.25
CA MET A 113 12.04 -13.30 8.51
C MET A 113 10.74 -13.95 9.01
N LEU A 114 9.80 -14.23 8.10
CA LEU A 114 8.56 -14.95 8.39
C LEU A 114 8.83 -16.40 8.79
N ASP A 115 9.71 -17.10 8.07
CA ASP A 115 10.10 -18.48 8.37
C ASP A 115 10.73 -18.57 9.77
N LEU A 116 11.66 -17.68 10.10
CA LEU A 116 12.26 -17.62 11.44
C LEU A 116 11.24 -17.27 12.52
N TYR A 117 10.27 -16.40 12.21
CA TYR A 117 9.16 -16.08 13.13
C TYR A 117 8.24 -17.29 13.39
N ALA A 118 8.06 -18.17 12.41
CA ALA A 118 7.23 -19.36 12.54
C ALA A 118 7.98 -20.54 13.20
N ILE A 119 9.27 -20.70 12.90
CA ILE A 119 10.07 -21.87 13.29
C ILE A 119 10.78 -21.67 14.63
N ASP A 120 11.42 -20.51 14.84
CA ASP A 120 12.26 -20.29 16.03
C ASP A 120 11.53 -19.49 17.12
N LYS A 121 11.28 -20.14 18.26
CA LYS A 121 10.55 -19.54 19.39
C LYS A 121 11.25 -18.33 20.01
N GLU A 122 12.58 -18.26 19.96
CA GLU A 122 13.34 -17.16 20.55
C GLU A 122 13.29 -15.92 19.66
N PHE A 123 13.47 -16.11 18.35
CA PHE A 123 13.25 -15.08 17.34
C PHE A 123 11.81 -14.56 17.41
N HIS A 124 10.82 -15.46 17.45
CA HIS A 124 9.40 -15.12 17.62
C HIS A 124 9.15 -14.23 18.84
N TYR A 125 9.67 -14.62 20.01
CA TYR A 125 9.50 -13.86 21.24
C TYR A 125 10.15 -12.48 21.16
N ARG A 126 11.39 -12.38 20.65
CA ARG A 126 12.10 -11.11 20.53
C ARG A 126 11.45 -10.17 19.54
N LEU A 127 11.00 -10.70 18.40
CA LEU A 127 10.25 -9.93 17.42
C LEU A 127 8.96 -9.38 18.03
N ASN A 128 8.19 -10.20 18.75
CA ASN A 128 6.97 -9.74 19.44
C ASN A 128 7.27 -8.67 20.50
N LYS A 129 8.39 -8.80 21.22
CA LYS A 129 8.82 -7.81 22.23
C LYS A 129 9.09 -6.43 21.60
N PHE A 130 9.56 -6.38 20.36
CA PHE A 130 9.94 -5.16 19.66
C PHE A 130 9.16 -4.95 18.37
N SER A 131 7.92 -5.45 18.30
CA SER A 131 7.14 -5.54 17.04
C SER A 131 6.99 -4.19 16.34
N VAL A 132 6.56 -3.16 17.06
CA VAL A 132 6.36 -1.80 16.51
C VAL A 132 7.64 -1.26 15.87
N SER A 133 8.73 -1.21 16.64
CA SER A 133 10.00 -0.65 16.17
C SER A 133 10.58 -1.49 15.04
N LEU A 134 10.56 -2.83 15.19
CA LEU A 134 11.17 -3.70 14.20
C LEU A 134 10.42 -3.69 12.87
N MET A 135 9.09 -3.71 12.87
CA MET A 135 8.31 -3.63 11.63
C MET A 135 8.49 -2.28 10.95
N HIS A 136 8.47 -1.19 11.71
CA HIS A 136 8.68 0.16 11.19
C HIS A 136 10.09 0.35 10.64
N ASP A 137 11.13 -0.05 11.38
CA ASP A 137 12.53 0.06 10.95
C ASP A 137 12.83 -0.85 9.77
N TYR A 138 12.21 -2.04 9.72
CA TYR A 138 12.31 -2.94 8.58
C TYR A 138 11.71 -2.28 7.32
N ALA A 139 10.49 -1.75 7.40
CA ALA A 139 9.87 -1.05 6.28
C ALA A 139 10.69 0.18 5.85
N ARG A 140 11.20 0.97 6.80
CA ARG A 140 12.05 2.14 6.52
C ARG A 140 13.38 1.77 5.86
N TYR A 141 13.97 0.64 6.23
CA TYR A 141 15.24 0.17 5.67
C TYR A 141 15.10 -0.27 4.20
N HIS A 142 14.07 -1.06 3.90
CA HIS A 142 13.85 -1.60 2.55
C HIS A 142 13.07 -0.65 1.63
N ALA A 143 12.26 0.22 2.22
CA ALA A 143 11.31 1.08 1.52
C ALA A 143 11.12 2.44 2.20
N PRO A 144 12.16 3.29 2.27
CA PRO A 144 12.14 4.50 3.10
C PRO A 144 11.02 5.48 2.71
N LEU A 145 10.85 5.75 1.41
CA LEU A 145 9.84 6.68 0.92
C LEU A 145 8.43 6.10 1.05
N ALA A 146 8.23 4.86 0.60
CA ALA A 146 6.93 4.20 0.63
C ALA A 146 6.46 3.93 2.07
N SER A 147 7.35 3.58 3.00
CA SER A 147 7.01 3.36 4.41
C SER A 147 6.53 4.62 5.13
N TYR A 148 7.04 5.79 4.70
CA TYR A 148 6.60 7.08 5.22
C TYR A 148 5.21 7.46 4.70
N ILE A 149 4.97 7.26 3.40
CA ILE A 149 3.69 7.61 2.74
C ILE A 149 2.58 6.63 3.12
N PHE A 150 2.84 5.32 3.03
CA PHE A 150 1.89 4.26 3.38
C PHE A 150 1.95 3.94 4.89
N SER A 151 1.75 4.96 5.71
CA SER A 151 1.76 4.81 7.17
C SER A 151 0.71 3.79 7.62
N TRP A 152 1.08 2.91 8.56
CA TRP A 152 0.19 1.85 9.06
C TRP A 152 -1.08 2.40 9.72
N VAL A 153 -1.07 3.65 10.15
CA VAL A 153 -2.25 4.35 10.69
C VAL A 153 -3.36 4.49 9.64
N LEU A 154 -2.99 4.57 8.36
CA LEU A 154 -3.93 4.62 7.23
C LEU A 154 -4.51 3.23 6.90
N TYR A 155 -3.90 2.15 7.41
CA TYR A 155 -4.22 0.76 7.08
C TYR A 155 -4.43 -0.08 8.35
N PRO A 156 -5.40 0.28 9.21
CA PRO A 156 -5.65 -0.42 10.47
C PRO A 156 -5.99 -1.92 10.27
N GLU A 157 -6.58 -2.30 9.13
CA GLU A 157 -6.90 -3.68 8.77
C GLU A 157 -5.67 -4.57 8.53
N LEU A 158 -4.49 -3.97 8.36
CA LEU A 158 -3.21 -4.67 8.22
C LEU A 158 -2.41 -4.72 9.54
N CYS A 159 -2.95 -4.10 10.58
CA CYS A 159 -2.37 -4.11 11.92
C CYS A 159 -2.85 -5.31 12.72
N ILE A 160 -2.10 -5.63 13.77
CA ILE A 160 -2.44 -6.67 14.73
C ILE A 160 -2.46 -6.06 16.12
N SER A 161 -3.23 -6.62 17.05
CA SER A 161 -3.11 -6.24 18.45
C SER A 161 -1.71 -6.58 18.97
N ASP A 162 -1.12 -5.69 19.78
CA ASP A 162 0.24 -5.83 20.28
C ASP A 162 0.43 -7.22 20.92
N PRO A 163 1.36 -8.05 20.42
CA PRO A 163 1.55 -9.42 20.92
C PRO A 163 2.03 -9.45 22.38
N MET A 164 2.57 -8.34 22.88
CA MET A 164 2.92 -8.17 24.29
C MET A 164 1.77 -7.59 25.13
N LEU A 165 0.60 -7.35 24.54
CA LEU A 165 -0.61 -6.81 25.17
C LEU A 165 -0.33 -5.50 25.90
N ARG A 166 0.52 -4.65 25.30
CA ARG A 166 0.79 -3.32 25.85
C ARG A 166 -0.48 -2.48 25.73
N PRO A 167 -0.86 -1.76 26.82
CA PRO A 167 -2.09 -0.99 26.83
C PRO A 167 -2.05 0.13 25.79
N MET A 168 -3.21 0.47 25.27
CA MET A 168 -3.42 1.66 24.46
C MET A 168 -3.39 2.92 25.34
N ASP A 169 -2.90 4.02 24.78
CA ASP A 169 -2.85 5.31 25.48
C ASP A 169 -4.26 5.71 25.93
N GLY A 170 -4.42 5.92 27.24
CA GLY A 170 -5.70 6.28 27.86
C GLY A 170 -6.72 5.14 28.01
N ARG A 171 -6.43 3.91 27.54
CA ARG A 171 -7.33 2.75 27.67
C ARG A 171 -6.54 1.50 28.08
N SER A 172 -6.28 1.36 29.38
CA SER A 172 -5.43 0.30 29.93
C SER A 172 -5.96 -1.13 29.75
N TRP A 173 -7.26 -1.28 29.51
CA TRP A 173 -7.91 -2.59 29.29
C TRP A 173 -7.86 -3.07 27.83
N LEU A 174 -7.41 -2.22 26.90
CA LEU A 174 -7.34 -2.54 25.47
C LEU A 174 -5.86 -2.58 25.03
N ALA A 175 -5.48 -3.65 24.32
CA ALA A 175 -4.16 -3.71 23.70
C ALA A 175 -4.11 -2.72 22.52
N ARG A 176 -3.02 -1.97 22.40
CA ARG A 176 -2.82 -1.11 21.22
C ARG A 176 -2.63 -1.96 19.95
N ASP A 177 -2.97 -1.38 18.80
CA ASP A 177 -2.65 -1.98 17.51
C ASP A 177 -1.25 -1.59 17.05
N VAL A 178 -0.59 -2.53 16.37
CA VAL A 178 0.79 -2.40 15.89
C VAL A 178 0.87 -2.87 14.44
N PRO A 179 1.78 -2.30 13.62
CA PRO A 179 1.97 -2.76 12.26
C PRO A 179 2.33 -4.26 12.24
N GLY A 180 1.67 -5.02 11.36
CA GLY A 180 1.95 -6.43 11.15
C GLY A 180 2.82 -6.69 9.92
N PHE A 181 3.20 -7.96 9.72
CA PHE A 181 3.89 -8.38 8.50
C PHE A 181 3.08 -8.11 7.22
N ARG A 182 1.74 -8.10 7.31
CA ARG A 182 0.86 -7.75 6.18
C ARG A 182 1.07 -6.31 5.72
N TRP A 183 1.18 -5.37 6.66
CA TRP A 183 1.51 -3.99 6.37
C TRP A 183 2.91 -3.87 5.73
N VAL A 184 3.93 -4.50 6.31
CA VAL A 184 5.28 -4.50 5.72
C VAL A 184 5.27 -5.05 4.30
N GLY A 185 4.63 -6.21 4.08
CA GLY A 185 4.51 -6.83 2.77
C GLY A 185 3.80 -5.91 1.76
N MET A 186 2.73 -5.24 2.17
CA MET A 186 2.03 -4.24 1.35
C MET A 186 2.98 -3.09 0.96
N VAL A 187 3.67 -2.47 1.91
CA VAL A 187 4.59 -1.34 1.64
C VAL A 187 5.65 -1.71 0.60
N LEU A 188 6.33 -2.85 0.80
CA LEU A 188 7.38 -3.31 -0.13
C LEU A 188 6.82 -3.60 -1.51
N TRP A 189 5.66 -4.26 -1.57
CA TRP A 189 5.03 -4.62 -2.83
C TRP A 189 4.59 -3.37 -3.60
N ARG A 190 3.96 -2.40 -2.93
CA ARG A 190 3.55 -1.13 -3.56
C ARG A 190 4.73 -0.34 -4.07
N GLN A 191 5.82 -0.25 -3.31
CA GLN A 191 7.07 0.35 -3.82
C GLN A 191 7.55 -0.36 -5.08
N GLY A 192 7.52 -1.70 -5.10
CA GLY A 192 7.87 -2.50 -6.26
C GLY A 192 7.00 -2.20 -7.47
N VAL A 193 5.68 -2.03 -7.28
CA VAL A 193 4.73 -1.67 -8.33
C VAL A 193 5.00 -0.26 -8.86
N VAL A 194 5.15 0.75 -7.99
CA VAL A 194 5.44 2.13 -8.39
C VAL A 194 6.76 2.19 -9.17
N ARG A 195 7.84 1.62 -8.64
CA ARG A 195 9.13 1.55 -9.34
C ARG A 195 9.02 0.78 -10.65
N GLY A 196 8.20 -0.26 -10.70
CA GLY A 196 7.90 -1.01 -11.91
C GLY A 196 7.28 -0.11 -12.98
N ILE A 197 6.24 0.66 -12.65
CA ILE A 197 5.60 1.62 -13.57
C ILE A 197 6.64 2.63 -14.09
N LEU A 198 7.40 3.26 -13.20
CA LEU A 198 8.41 4.24 -13.58
C LEU A 198 9.53 3.63 -14.44
N THR A 199 9.90 2.37 -14.16
CA THR A 199 10.88 1.63 -14.96
C THR A 199 10.35 1.34 -16.36
N GLU A 200 9.12 0.87 -16.50
CA GLU A 200 8.53 0.60 -17.82
C GLU A 200 8.37 1.89 -18.65
N LEU A 201 8.00 3.00 -18.02
CA LEU A 201 8.01 4.31 -18.66
C LEU A 201 9.41 4.72 -19.12
N ALA A 202 10.41 4.60 -18.25
CA ALA A 202 11.80 4.95 -18.58
C ALA A 202 12.38 4.07 -19.71
N VAL A 203 12.05 2.78 -19.73
CA VAL A 203 12.45 1.83 -20.79
C VAL A 203 11.77 2.15 -22.12
N ALA A 204 10.56 2.70 -22.09
CA ALA A 204 9.86 3.22 -23.26
C ALA A 204 10.35 4.62 -23.70
N GLY A 205 11.36 5.20 -23.02
CA GLY A 205 11.89 6.54 -23.32
C GLY A 205 11.18 7.69 -22.61
N HIS A 206 10.15 7.41 -21.81
CA HIS A 206 9.44 8.40 -21.00
C HIS A 206 10.10 8.52 -19.62
N ARG A 207 11.22 9.27 -19.54
CA ARG A 207 11.86 9.52 -18.24
C ARG A 207 11.03 10.51 -17.41
N VAL A 208 11.20 10.41 -16.10
CA VAL A 208 10.50 11.23 -15.10
C VAL A 208 11.49 11.74 -14.03
N PRO A 209 11.17 12.84 -13.33
CA PRO A 209 12.01 13.34 -12.24
C PRO A 209 12.11 12.38 -11.05
N ALA A 210 13.17 12.50 -10.26
CA ALA A 210 13.40 11.65 -9.09
C ALA A 210 12.26 11.72 -8.04
N GLY A 211 11.60 12.88 -7.90
CA GLY A 211 10.46 13.06 -6.99
C GLY A 211 9.20 12.28 -7.39
N MET A 212 9.14 11.74 -8.62
CA MET A 212 7.95 11.06 -9.15
C MET A 212 7.55 9.84 -8.30
N GLU A 213 8.53 9.09 -7.75
CA GLU A 213 8.23 7.92 -6.90
C GLU A 213 7.35 8.31 -5.70
N GLY A 214 7.63 9.46 -5.08
CA GLY A 214 6.87 9.96 -3.94
C GLY A 214 5.49 10.44 -4.34
N ALA A 215 5.39 11.24 -5.40
CA ALA A 215 4.12 11.74 -5.91
C ALA A 215 3.16 10.59 -6.32
N VAL A 216 3.68 9.55 -6.98
CA VAL A 216 2.89 8.37 -7.37
C VAL A 216 2.46 7.54 -6.15
N CYS A 217 3.31 7.41 -5.13
CA CYS A 217 2.91 6.75 -3.88
C CYS A 217 1.79 7.52 -3.18
N LYS A 218 1.87 8.85 -3.10
CA LYS A 218 0.81 9.69 -2.52
C LYS A 218 -0.48 9.59 -3.34
N PHE A 219 -0.36 9.58 -4.67
CA PHE A 219 -1.49 9.39 -5.57
C PHE A 219 -2.20 8.05 -5.33
N TRP A 220 -1.45 6.98 -5.13
CA TRP A 220 -2.03 5.67 -4.77
C TRP A 220 -2.86 5.78 -3.49
N VAL A 221 -2.39 6.49 -2.46
CA VAL A 221 -3.19 6.70 -1.24
C VAL A 221 -4.54 7.36 -1.58
N VAL A 222 -4.56 8.37 -2.45
CA VAL A 222 -5.81 9.04 -2.88
C VAL A 222 -6.75 8.07 -3.61
N MET A 223 -6.23 7.20 -4.48
CA MET A 223 -7.02 6.18 -5.18
C MET A 223 -7.73 5.22 -4.22
N GLU A 224 -7.12 4.94 -3.06
CA GLU A 224 -7.63 4.03 -2.04
C GLU A 224 -8.55 4.69 -1.01
N VAL A 225 -8.66 6.02 -1.00
CA VAL A 225 -9.65 6.68 -0.14
C VAL A 225 -11.01 6.53 -0.79
N ASN A 226 -12.00 6.05 -0.03
CA ASN A 226 -13.34 5.71 -0.53
C ASN A 226 -14.41 6.80 -0.31
N SER A 227 -14.00 8.01 0.09
CA SER A 227 -14.89 9.15 0.31
C SER A 227 -14.33 10.39 -0.35
N THR A 228 -15.18 11.13 -1.07
CA THR A 228 -14.82 12.37 -1.77
C THR A 228 -14.30 13.39 -0.76
N ARG A 229 -15.00 13.58 0.36
CA ARG A 229 -14.62 14.53 1.41
C ARG A 229 -13.22 14.25 1.98
N MET A 230 -12.87 12.97 2.16
CA MET A 230 -11.55 12.59 2.66
C MET A 230 -10.46 12.79 1.60
N ARG A 231 -10.73 12.48 0.32
CA ARG A 231 -9.82 12.77 -0.78
C ARG A 231 -9.52 14.26 -0.87
N GLU A 232 -10.56 15.11 -0.82
CA GLU A 232 -10.41 16.57 -0.82
C GLU A 232 -9.57 17.06 0.36
N ALA A 233 -9.87 16.60 1.58
CA ALA A 233 -9.13 17.01 2.78
C ALA A 233 -7.65 16.63 2.67
N PHE A 234 -7.35 15.44 2.16
CA PHE A 234 -5.98 14.96 1.96
C PHE A 234 -5.24 15.75 0.89
N LEU A 235 -5.88 16.06 -0.24
CA LEU A 235 -5.29 16.83 -1.35
C LEU A 235 -5.09 18.31 -0.99
N ARG A 236 -5.96 18.88 -0.15
CA ARG A 236 -5.83 20.29 0.30
C ARG A 236 -4.72 20.50 1.31
N ASP A 237 -4.28 19.45 1.99
CA ASP A 237 -3.18 19.53 2.94
C ASP A 237 -1.85 19.76 2.20
N THR A 238 -1.28 20.95 2.36
CA THR A 238 -0.03 21.36 1.69
C THR A 238 1.22 20.78 2.33
N GLU A 239 1.14 20.30 3.58
CA GLU A 239 2.25 19.58 4.22
C GLU A 239 2.38 18.17 3.64
N VAL A 240 1.26 17.56 3.28
CA VAL A 240 1.22 16.24 2.64
C VAL A 240 1.42 16.35 1.12
N TRP A 241 0.70 17.24 0.45
CA TRP A 241 0.74 17.46 -0.99
C TRP A 241 1.34 18.81 -1.33
N SER A 242 2.59 18.81 -1.75
CA SER A 242 3.23 20.02 -2.28
C SER A 242 2.76 20.33 -3.70
N ASP A 243 2.95 21.57 -4.12
CA ASP A 243 2.65 21.98 -5.51
C ASP A 243 3.48 21.19 -6.52
N GLN A 244 4.71 20.83 -6.15
CA GLN A 244 5.58 19.97 -6.95
C GLN A 244 4.99 18.57 -7.12
N ASP A 245 4.35 18.00 -6.10
CA ASP A 245 3.72 16.68 -6.21
C ASP A 245 2.56 16.71 -7.23
N LEU A 246 1.74 17.77 -7.21
CA LEU A 246 0.64 17.95 -8.16
C LEU A 246 1.16 18.08 -9.60
N LEU A 247 2.21 18.88 -9.82
CA LEU A 247 2.86 19.00 -11.13
C LEU A 247 3.45 17.68 -11.61
N LEU A 248 4.06 16.90 -10.72
CA LEU A 248 4.59 15.58 -11.04
C LEU A 248 3.49 14.60 -11.45
N VAL A 249 2.35 14.57 -10.74
CA VAL A 249 1.22 13.72 -11.15
C VAL A 249 0.68 14.15 -12.51
N GLN A 250 0.53 15.44 -12.78
CA GLN A 250 0.08 15.89 -14.11
C GLN A 250 1.09 15.55 -15.22
N MET A 251 2.39 15.67 -14.94
CA MET A 251 3.43 15.21 -15.86
C MET A 251 3.33 13.69 -16.11
N LEU A 252 3.04 12.89 -15.09
CA LEU A 252 2.83 11.45 -15.24
C LEU A 252 1.67 11.15 -16.19
N LEU A 253 0.55 11.88 -16.08
CA LEU A 253 -0.60 11.75 -16.99
C LEU A 253 -0.15 11.96 -18.44
N VAL A 254 0.56 13.06 -18.73
CA VAL A 254 1.10 13.34 -20.07
C VAL A 254 2.03 12.22 -20.55
N LYS A 255 2.93 11.72 -19.70
CA LYS A 255 3.83 10.62 -20.08
C LYS A 255 3.09 9.31 -20.35
N LEU A 256 2.04 9.03 -19.59
CA LEU A 256 1.20 7.85 -19.82
C LEU A 256 0.41 7.99 -21.12
N ASP A 257 -0.13 9.17 -21.41
CA ASP A 257 -0.82 9.44 -22.68
C ASP A 257 0.11 9.26 -23.86
N MET A 258 1.32 9.82 -23.80
CA MET A 258 2.36 9.59 -24.82
C MET A 258 2.68 8.09 -24.98
N ARG A 259 2.75 7.35 -23.88
CA ARG A 259 3.03 5.90 -23.91
C ARG A 259 1.90 5.10 -24.55
N PHE A 260 0.65 5.41 -24.24
CA PHE A 260 -0.51 4.67 -24.74
C PHE A 260 -0.89 5.07 -26.15
N SER A 261 -0.64 6.32 -26.55
CA SER A 261 -0.87 6.83 -27.91
C SER A 261 0.27 6.52 -28.89
N ASP A 262 1.38 5.93 -28.44
CA ASP A 262 2.48 5.53 -29.32
C ASP A 262 1.95 4.61 -30.46
N PRO A 263 2.11 5.00 -31.75
CA PRO A 263 1.53 4.26 -32.87
C PRO A 263 2.20 2.91 -33.12
N THR A 264 3.36 2.65 -32.52
CA THR A 264 4.15 1.42 -32.73
C THR A 264 4.02 0.41 -31.60
N VAL A 265 3.96 0.89 -30.36
CA VAL A 265 3.96 0.04 -29.15
C VAL A 265 2.83 0.38 -28.16
N GLY A 266 2.04 1.41 -28.45
CA GLY A 266 0.89 1.83 -27.67
C GLY A 266 -0.36 1.03 -28.00
N ASN A 267 -1.38 1.21 -27.18
CA ASN A 267 -2.71 0.62 -27.39
C ASN A 267 -3.63 1.57 -28.19
N GLY A 268 -3.12 2.72 -28.63
CA GLY A 268 -3.78 3.63 -29.57
C GLY A 268 -4.83 4.57 -28.96
N ALA A 269 -5.00 4.62 -27.63
CA ALA A 269 -6.02 5.45 -26.99
C ALA A 269 -5.48 6.23 -25.77
N CYS A 270 -5.55 7.56 -25.82
CA CYS A 270 -5.13 8.44 -24.73
C CYS A 270 -6.00 8.26 -23.47
N ALA A 271 -7.31 8.05 -23.62
CA ALA A 271 -8.23 7.88 -22.49
C ALA A 271 -7.96 6.64 -21.61
N LEU A 272 -7.08 5.73 -22.05
CA LEU A 272 -6.69 4.55 -21.27
C LEU A 272 -5.93 4.92 -19.99
N SER A 273 -5.14 5.99 -20.00
CA SER A 273 -4.41 6.43 -18.81
C SER A 273 -5.38 6.80 -17.70
N HIS A 274 -6.40 7.61 -18.02
CA HIS A 274 -7.45 8.05 -17.11
C HIS A 274 -8.20 6.85 -16.54
N MET A 275 -8.70 5.95 -17.40
CA MET A 275 -9.43 4.76 -16.96
C MET A 275 -8.60 3.87 -16.01
N LEU A 276 -7.33 3.65 -16.31
CA LEU A 276 -6.44 2.81 -15.47
C LEU A 276 -6.08 3.49 -14.14
N LEU A 277 -6.05 4.83 -14.09
CA LEU A 277 -5.78 5.59 -12.88
C LEU A 277 -7.04 5.90 -12.05
N THR A 278 -8.23 5.67 -12.60
CA THR A 278 -9.51 5.71 -11.85
C THR A 278 -9.75 4.44 -11.05
N GLN A 279 -9.03 3.35 -11.33
CA GLN A 279 -9.09 2.12 -10.55
C GLN A 279 -8.73 2.36 -9.07
N LYS A 280 -9.16 1.48 -8.16
CA LYS A 280 -8.74 1.50 -6.73
C LYS A 280 -7.23 1.36 -6.50
N SER A 281 -6.47 0.89 -7.48
CA SER A 281 -5.06 0.55 -7.31
C SER A 281 -4.26 0.73 -8.59
N LEU A 282 -2.99 1.13 -8.44
CA LEU A 282 -2.02 1.19 -9.55
C LEU A 282 -1.63 -0.17 -10.12
N SER A 283 -2.11 -1.27 -9.52
CA SER A 283 -1.82 -2.63 -9.98
C SER A 283 -2.29 -2.88 -11.41
N ALA A 284 -3.48 -2.40 -11.77
CA ALA A 284 -4.04 -2.56 -13.11
C ALA A 284 -3.13 -1.88 -14.14
N LEU A 285 -2.75 -0.63 -13.89
CA LEU A 285 -1.80 0.11 -14.72
C LEU A 285 -0.48 -0.64 -14.86
N TRP A 286 0.10 -1.11 -13.75
CA TRP A 286 1.36 -1.85 -13.78
C TRP A 286 1.26 -3.16 -14.57
N TYR A 287 0.17 -3.90 -14.43
CA TYR A 287 -0.05 -5.14 -15.18
C TYR A 287 -0.19 -4.90 -16.68
N VAL A 288 -0.86 -3.81 -17.08
CA VAL A 288 -0.95 -3.41 -18.49
C VAL A 288 0.43 -2.99 -19.02
N LEU A 289 1.16 -2.13 -18.30
CA LEU A 289 2.47 -1.65 -18.74
C LEU A 289 3.52 -2.77 -18.83
N THR A 290 3.50 -3.72 -17.89
CA THR A 290 4.41 -4.87 -17.91
C THR A 290 3.99 -5.97 -18.89
N GLY A 291 2.84 -5.83 -19.56
CA GLY A 291 2.28 -6.81 -20.49
C GLY A 291 1.78 -8.10 -19.81
N LYS A 292 1.58 -8.09 -18.49
CA LYS A 292 0.96 -9.20 -17.74
C LYS A 292 -0.54 -9.31 -18.04
N VAL A 293 -1.18 -8.18 -18.31
CA VAL A 293 -2.56 -8.10 -18.80
C VAL A 293 -2.51 -7.42 -20.16
N ARG A 294 -3.18 -8.03 -21.14
CA ARG A 294 -3.39 -7.43 -22.47
C ARG A 294 -4.80 -6.88 -22.51
N LEU A 295 -4.94 -5.63 -22.95
CA LEU A 295 -6.24 -5.01 -23.15
C LEU A 295 -6.86 -5.54 -24.45
N THR A 296 -7.81 -6.46 -24.29
CA THR A 296 -8.76 -6.88 -25.33
C THR A 296 -10.12 -6.25 -25.06
N TYR A 297 -11.03 -6.26 -26.05
CA TYR A 297 -12.39 -5.77 -25.86
C TYR A 297 -13.04 -6.34 -24.60
N ASP A 298 -13.01 -7.67 -24.40
CA ASP A 298 -13.60 -8.29 -23.19
C ASP A 298 -13.02 -7.74 -21.88
N THR A 299 -11.68 -7.70 -21.77
CA THR A 299 -11.03 -7.22 -20.54
C THR A 299 -11.20 -5.72 -20.33
N THR A 300 -11.26 -4.95 -21.41
CA THR A 300 -11.46 -3.50 -21.36
C THR A 300 -12.90 -3.17 -21.04
N THR A 301 -13.88 -3.91 -21.59
CA THR A 301 -15.30 -3.78 -21.28
C THR A 301 -15.55 -4.03 -19.80
N ASP A 302 -15.03 -5.13 -19.22
CA ASP A 302 -15.16 -5.40 -17.78
C ASP A 302 -14.60 -4.26 -16.93
N LEU A 303 -13.41 -3.75 -17.27
CA LEU A 303 -12.82 -2.61 -16.58
C LEU A 303 -13.67 -1.34 -16.72
N VAL A 304 -14.10 -1.00 -17.93
CA VAL A 304 -14.87 0.23 -18.22
C VAL A 304 -16.21 0.20 -17.49
N VAL A 305 -16.97 -0.89 -17.60
CA VAL A 305 -18.30 -1.05 -16.99
C VAL A 305 -18.22 -1.00 -15.46
N ARG A 306 -17.19 -1.59 -14.85
CA ARG A 306 -16.97 -1.46 -13.39
C ARG A 306 -16.56 -0.07 -12.95
N THR A 307 -15.94 0.70 -13.86
CA THR A 307 -15.31 1.98 -13.52
C THR A 307 -16.28 3.13 -13.60
N TYR A 308 -16.97 3.28 -14.73
CA TYR A 308 -17.81 4.43 -15.02
C TYR A 308 -19.28 4.11 -14.79
N LEU A 309 -20.06 5.13 -14.42
CA LEU A 309 -21.51 5.00 -14.33
C LEU A 309 -22.11 4.91 -15.74
N THR A 310 -23.22 4.19 -15.89
CA THR A 310 -23.95 4.03 -17.17
C THR A 310 -24.21 5.35 -17.89
N GLY A 311 -24.56 6.42 -17.16
CA GLY A 311 -24.79 7.75 -17.72
C GLY A 311 -23.52 8.51 -18.18
N GLU A 312 -22.33 7.97 -17.93
CA GLU A 312 -21.04 8.51 -18.39
C GLU A 312 -20.51 7.75 -19.61
N LEU A 313 -21.18 6.66 -20.01
CA LEU A 313 -20.83 5.85 -21.17
C LEU A 313 -21.60 6.31 -22.41
N ASP A 314 -20.96 6.20 -23.58
CA ASP A 314 -21.59 6.45 -24.87
C ASP A 314 -22.36 5.21 -25.34
N LEU A 315 -23.55 5.02 -24.76
CA LEU A 315 -24.41 3.86 -25.04
C LEU A 315 -25.09 3.95 -26.42
N ASP A 316 -25.17 5.15 -27.00
CA ASP A 316 -25.70 5.33 -28.35
C ASP A 316 -24.74 4.71 -29.39
N ALA A 317 -23.43 4.88 -29.19
CA ALA A 317 -22.42 4.26 -30.03
C ALA A 317 -22.16 2.78 -29.67
N LEU A 318 -22.23 2.43 -28.38
CA LEU A 318 -21.83 1.12 -27.86
C LEU A 318 -22.93 0.52 -26.95
N PRO A 319 -24.09 0.11 -27.50
CA PRO A 319 -25.25 -0.30 -26.71
C PRO A 319 -25.01 -1.57 -25.88
N TRP A 320 -24.09 -2.44 -26.31
CA TRP A 320 -23.73 -3.67 -25.60
C TRP A 320 -23.09 -3.43 -24.22
N LEU A 321 -22.70 -2.19 -23.90
CA LEU A 321 -22.19 -1.83 -22.58
C LEU A 321 -23.29 -1.81 -21.51
N ASP A 322 -24.56 -1.61 -21.90
CA ASP A 322 -25.73 -1.58 -21.01
C ASP A 322 -26.47 -2.93 -20.96
N ASP A 323 -25.86 -4.01 -21.45
CA ASP A 323 -26.41 -5.35 -21.42
C ASP A 323 -25.51 -6.28 -20.60
N GLU A 324 -26.00 -6.75 -19.44
CA GLU A 324 -25.29 -7.69 -18.55
C GLU A 324 -24.84 -8.97 -19.27
N VAL A 325 -25.62 -9.47 -20.23
CA VAL A 325 -25.33 -10.70 -20.95
C VAL A 325 -24.19 -10.49 -21.95
N GLU A 326 -24.17 -9.33 -22.61
CA GLU A 326 -23.14 -9.02 -23.61
C GLU A 326 -21.84 -8.52 -22.97
N ASN A 327 -21.92 -7.71 -21.91
CA ASN A 327 -20.76 -7.18 -21.21
C ASN A 327 -20.17 -8.17 -20.18
N GLY A 328 -20.95 -9.15 -19.72
CA GLY A 328 -20.52 -10.21 -18.78
C GLY A 328 -20.27 -9.73 -17.35
N VAL A 329 -20.68 -8.51 -16.99
CA VAL A 329 -20.51 -7.90 -15.67
C VAL A 329 -21.88 -7.78 -15.01
N PRO A 330 -22.08 -8.35 -13.80
CA PRO A 330 -23.35 -8.16 -13.10
C PRO A 330 -23.62 -6.69 -12.76
N GLU A 331 -24.88 -6.26 -12.88
CA GLU A 331 -25.31 -4.86 -12.65
C GLU A 331 -24.87 -4.30 -11.29
N GLU A 332 -24.77 -5.15 -10.26
CA GLU A 332 -24.27 -4.80 -8.92
C GLU A 332 -22.83 -4.23 -8.92
N TRP A 333 -22.04 -4.54 -9.93
CA TRP A 333 -20.65 -4.09 -10.08
C TRP A 333 -20.50 -2.87 -10.99
N TRP A 334 -21.57 -2.40 -11.63
CA TRP A 334 -21.51 -1.30 -12.61
C TRP A 334 -21.18 0.03 -11.94
N GLY A 335 -20.17 0.71 -12.47
CA GLY A 335 -19.68 2.00 -11.96
C GLY A 335 -19.27 2.01 -10.48
N ILE A 336 -18.99 0.84 -9.89
CA ILE A 336 -18.70 0.72 -8.45
C ILE A 336 -17.43 1.47 -8.04
N GLN A 337 -16.49 1.69 -8.95
CA GLN A 337 -15.23 2.40 -8.65
C GLN A 337 -15.45 3.90 -8.42
N THR A 338 -16.45 4.49 -9.06
CA THR A 338 -16.86 5.89 -8.93
C THR A 338 -18.01 6.08 -7.93
N ARG A 339 -18.25 5.11 -7.04
CA ARG A 339 -19.21 5.25 -5.93
C ARG A 339 -18.50 5.34 -4.60
N GLU A 340 -18.97 6.23 -3.72
CA GLU A 340 -18.47 6.34 -2.35
C GLU A 340 -18.65 5.01 -1.61
N GLY A 341 -17.67 4.65 -0.78
CA GLY A 341 -17.63 3.36 -0.09
C GLY A 341 -17.46 2.14 -1.00
N TRP A 342 -17.48 2.33 -2.32
CA TRP A 342 -17.46 1.30 -3.35
C TRP A 342 -18.53 0.21 -3.17
N HIS A 343 -19.74 0.66 -2.92
CA HIS A 343 -20.94 -0.17 -2.90
C HIS A 343 -22.03 0.48 -3.76
N SER A 344 -23.04 -0.29 -4.18
CA SER A 344 -24.14 0.14 -5.05
C SER A 344 -24.83 1.42 -4.57
N ASP A 345 -25.02 1.53 -3.25
CA ASP A 345 -25.79 2.62 -2.64
C ASP A 345 -24.94 3.89 -2.41
N GLY A 346 -23.66 3.85 -2.80
CA GLY A 346 -22.75 4.97 -2.65
C GLY A 346 -23.11 6.12 -3.58
N GLY A 347 -22.99 7.35 -3.08
CA GLY A 347 -23.07 8.55 -3.92
C GLY A 347 -21.93 8.59 -4.95
N LYS A 348 -22.06 9.41 -5.99
CA LYS A 348 -20.99 9.58 -6.98
C LYS A 348 -19.73 10.14 -6.31
N MET A 349 -18.60 9.51 -6.59
CA MET A 349 -17.26 9.89 -6.17
C MET A 349 -16.44 10.25 -7.40
N GLU A 350 -15.83 11.42 -7.40
CA GLU A 350 -14.98 11.89 -8.48
C GLU A 350 -13.68 11.06 -8.57
N SER A 351 -13.14 10.93 -9.79
CA SER A 351 -11.93 10.15 -10.01
C SER A 351 -10.74 10.80 -9.27
N ALA A 352 -9.80 9.98 -8.79
CA ALA A 352 -8.61 10.51 -8.13
C ALA A 352 -7.80 11.42 -9.06
N VAL A 353 -7.84 11.15 -10.37
CA VAL A 353 -7.19 11.95 -11.42
C VAL A 353 -7.82 13.35 -11.48
N ASP A 354 -9.13 13.42 -11.64
CA ASP A 354 -9.86 14.69 -11.77
C ASP A 354 -9.70 15.55 -10.51
N MET A 355 -9.75 14.92 -9.33
CA MET A 355 -9.53 15.64 -8.06
C MET A 355 -8.13 16.26 -7.95
N VAL A 356 -7.09 15.57 -8.44
CA VAL A 356 -5.72 16.13 -8.48
C VAL A 356 -5.62 17.29 -9.47
N ILE A 357 -6.29 17.18 -10.62
CA ILE A 357 -6.34 18.27 -11.61
C ILE A 357 -7.07 19.47 -11.03
N ALA A 358 -8.24 19.26 -10.42
CA ALA A 358 -9.03 20.29 -9.77
C ALA A 358 -8.25 21.00 -8.65
N GLU A 359 -7.48 20.25 -7.85
CA GLU A 359 -6.63 20.83 -6.82
C GLU A 359 -5.49 21.67 -7.42
N GLY A 360 -4.88 21.23 -8.52
CA GLY A 360 -3.90 22.04 -9.25
C GLY A 360 -4.47 23.34 -9.81
N ILE A 361 -5.71 23.32 -10.31
CA ILE A 361 -6.44 24.52 -10.75
C ILE A 361 -6.72 25.44 -9.55
N ARG A 362 -7.22 24.88 -8.43
CA ARG A 362 -7.53 25.63 -7.21
C ARG A 362 -6.32 26.37 -6.65
N ARG A 363 -5.13 25.76 -6.73
CA ARG A 363 -3.86 26.37 -6.28
C ARG A 363 -3.24 27.33 -7.30
N GLY A 364 -3.81 27.45 -8.50
CA GLY A 364 -3.30 28.35 -9.54
C GLY A 364 -1.95 27.91 -10.12
N LEU A 365 -1.72 26.60 -10.24
CA LEU A 365 -0.43 26.07 -10.74
C LEU A 365 -0.22 26.28 -12.25
N HIS A 366 -1.28 26.70 -12.96
CA HIS A 366 -1.26 26.99 -14.40
C HIS A 366 -0.54 25.92 -15.24
N VAL A 367 -0.88 24.65 -15.00
CA VAL A 367 -0.16 23.49 -15.54
C VAL A 367 -0.08 23.48 -17.07
N GLN A 368 -1.05 24.11 -17.75
CA GLN A 368 -1.02 24.32 -19.20
C GLN A 368 0.27 24.98 -19.71
N GLN A 369 0.91 25.82 -18.89
CA GLN A 369 2.16 26.52 -19.24
C GLN A 369 3.35 25.55 -19.30
N ASN A 370 3.27 24.43 -18.58
CA ASN A 370 4.35 23.45 -18.44
C ASN A 370 4.17 22.23 -19.36
N LEU A 371 3.11 22.17 -20.19
CA LEU A 371 2.80 20.99 -21.01
C LEU A 371 3.93 20.64 -21.99
N LEU A 372 4.52 21.64 -22.64
CA LEU A 372 5.64 21.41 -23.55
C LEU A 372 6.85 20.85 -22.80
N ASP A 373 7.12 21.39 -21.61
CA ASP A 373 8.20 20.90 -20.75
C ASP A 373 7.94 19.46 -20.30
N PHE A 374 6.70 19.11 -19.96
CA PHE A 374 6.34 17.73 -19.61
C PHE A 374 6.57 16.77 -20.77
N VAL A 375 6.21 17.16 -21.99
CA VAL A 375 6.45 16.35 -23.19
C VAL A 375 7.95 16.17 -23.43
N LEU A 376 8.72 17.25 -23.40
CA LEU A 376 10.15 17.26 -23.71
C LEU A 376 11.03 16.69 -22.60
N TYR A 377 10.55 16.66 -21.35
CA TYR A 377 11.32 16.18 -20.22
C TYR A 377 11.85 14.76 -20.47
N GLY A 378 13.14 14.57 -20.25
CA GLY A 378 13.75 13.25 -20.39
C GLY A 378 14.13 12.85 -21.81
N TYR A 379 13.81 13.68 -22.81
CA TYR A 379 14.30 13.56 -24.19
C TYR A 379 15.48 14.48 -24.47
N LEU A 380 15.62 15.58 -23.73
CA LEU A 380 16.73 16.51 -23.87
C LEU A 380 17.61 16.45 -22.61
N GLU A 381 18.92 16.33 -22.80
CA GLU A 381 19.93 16.60 -21.77
C GLU A 381 20.10 18.11 -21.60
N GLU A 382 20.71 18.56 -20.50
CA GLU A 382 21.00 19.98 -20.22
C GLU A 382 21.77 20.67 -21.36
N ASN A 383 22.50 19.88 -22.16
CA ASN A 383 23.29 20.34 -23.31
C ASN A 383 22.47 20.47 -24.61
N GLY A 384 21.15 20.26 -24.57
CA GLY A 384 20.27 20.25 -25.74
C GLY A 384 20.41 19.01 -26.64
N LYS A 385 21.20 18.01 -26.21
CA LYS A 385 21.35 16.72 -26.91
C LYS A 385 20.27 15.75 -26.49
N ASN A 386 19.98 14.79 -27.36
CA ASN A 386 18.98 13.77 -27.10
C ASN A 386 19.44 12.83 -25.97
N ALA A 387 18.63 12.68 -24.93
CA ALA A 387 18.92 11.81 -23.80
C ALA A 387 18.75 10.34 -24.21
N LYS A 388 19.69 9.48 -23.81
CA LYS A 388 19.64 8.04 -24.14
C LYS A 388 18.46 7.33 -23.46
N VAL A 389 17.88 6.28 -24.04
CA VAL A 389 16.80 5.51 -23.37
C VAL A 389 17.36 4.69 -22.19
N ALA A 390 16.60 4.57 -21.09
CA ALA A 390 16.95 3.69 -19.98
C ALA A 390 16.85 2.22 -20.42
N ARG A 391 17.87 1.40 -20.12
CA ARG A 391 17.96 0.04 -20.68
C ARG A 391 17.52 -0.99 -19.65
N ARG A 392 16.67 -1.92 -20.08
CA ARG A 392 16.41 -3.14 -19.31
C ARG A 392 17.64 -4.04 -19.39
N TRP A 393 18.23 -4.37 -18.24
CA TRP A 393 19.36 -5.30 -18.17
C TRP A 393 18.97 -6.64 -18.80
N ARG A 394 19.62 -7.02 -19.91
CA ARG A 394 19.51 -8.34 -20.52
C ARG A 394 20.89 -8.96 -20.47
N ALA A 395 21.02 -10.12 -19.82
CA ALA A 395 22.30 -10.79 -19.60
C ALA A 395 23.03 -11.20 -20.89
N ASP A 396 22.34 -11.21 -22.04
CA ASP A 396 22.76 -12.01 -23.20
C ASP A 396 22.68 -11.31 -24.57
N ARG A 397 22.76 -9.97 -24.67
CA ARG A 397 22.76 -9.28 -25.98
C ARG A 397 23.76 -8.13 -26.11
N LYS A 398 24.39 -8.06 -27.29
CA LYS A 398 25.16 -6.89 -27.77
C LYS A 398 24.29 -5.63 -27.67
N VAL A 399 24.84 -4.64 -26.99
CA VAL A 399 24.17 -3.41 -26.59
C VAL A 399 24.07 -2.48 -27.80
N VAL A 400 22.87 -2.21 -28.28
CA VAL A 400 22.62 -1.12 -29.23
C VAL A 400 22.11 0.07 -28.43
N GLU A 401 22.86 1.17 -28.44
CA GLU A 401 22.45 2.41 -27.80
C GLU A 401 21.31 3.02 -28.61
N LYS A 402 20.13 3.21 -28.01
CA LYS A 402 19.00 3.89 -28.63
C LYS A 402 18.79 5.24 -27.95
N ASP A 403 18.69 6.30 -28.75
CA ASP A 403 18.37 7.63 -28.27
C ASP A 403 16.87 7.74 -27.90
N GLY A 404 16.54 8.62 -26.94
CA GLY A 404 15.19 8.80 -26.41
C GLY A 404 14.21 9.28 -27.47
N TRP A 405 14.60 10.31 -28.20
CA TRP A 405 13.88 10.79 -29.37
C TRP A 405 14.39 10.06 -30.62
N PRO A 406 13.55 9.65 -31.57
CA PRO A 406 14.06 9.01 -32.79
C PRO A 406 14.90 10.02 -33.60
N GLY A 407 16.03 9.54 -34.12
CA GLY A 407 16.90 10.34 -34.98
C GLY A 407 16.13 10.92 -36.17
N LYS A 408 16.61 12.03 -36.75
CA LYS A 408 15.94 12.64 -37.92
C LYS A 408 15.72 11.64 -39.04
N GLU A 409 16.72 10.82 -39.35
CA GLU A 409 16.64 9.77 -40.37
C GLU A 409 15.59 8.70 -40.04
N GLU A 410 15.55 8.20 -38.80
CA GLU A 410 14.57 7.19 -38.37
C GLU A 410 13.14 7.75 -38.50
N ARG A 411 12.93 9.03 -38.12
CA ARG A 411 11.64 9.72 -38.29
C ARG A 411 11.24 9.83 -39.75
N ASP A 412 12.15 10.31 -40.60
CA ASP A 412 11.88 10.48 -42.04
C ASP A 412 11.55 9.13 -42.70
N THR A 413 12.19 8.05 -42.26
CA THR A 413 11.92 6.69 -42.75
C THR A 413 10.54 6.18 -42.32
N VAL A 414 10.16 6.39 -41.06
CA VAL A 414 8.85 6.00 -40.53
C VAL A 414 7.73 6.82 -41.19
N ILE A 415 7.93 8.14 -41.33
CA ILE A 415 7.00 9.04 -42.01
C ILE A 415 6.81 8.59 -43.46
N LYS A 416 7.90 8.27 -44.19
CA LYS A 416 7.81 7.76 -45.55
C LYS A 416 6.99 6.45 -45.63
N ARG A 417 7.25 5.51 -44.72
CA ARG A 417 6.49 4.26 -44.64
C ARG A 417 5.00 4.49 -44.35
N LEU A 418 4.68 5.39 -43.42
CA LEU A 418 3.29 5.75 -43.11
C LEU A 418 2.61 6.43 -44.31
N ASN A 419 3.29 7.34 -44.99
CA ASN A 419 2.78 7.99 -46.20
C ASN A 419 2.49 6.96 -47.32
N GLU A 420 3.37 5.98 -47.51
CA GLU A 420 3.16 4.87 -48.46
C GLU A 420 1.96 3.99 -48.05
N GLN A 421 1.84 3.68 -46.76
CA GLN A 421 0.77 2.82 -46.23
C GLN A 421 -0.62 3.48 -46.27
N PHE A 422 -0.68 4.80 -46.06
CA PHE A 422 -1.93 5.57 -46.03
C PHE A 422 -2.20 6.35 -47.33
N GLY A 423 -1.40 6.12 -48.38
CA GLY A 423 -1.61 6.72 -49.70
C GLY A 423 -1.47 8.25 -49.73
N ILE A 424 -0.76 8.85 -48.77
CA ILE A 424 -0.49 10.28 -48.76
C ILE A 424 0.62 10.51 -49.78
N ALA A 425 0.23 10.91 -50.99
CA ALA A 425 1.17 11.27 -52.04
C ALA A 425 2.13 12.33 -51.51
N THR A 426 3.42 12.02 -51.48
CA THR A 426 4.48 13.02 -51.28
C THR A 426 4.48 13.91 -52.52
N GLY A 427 3.66 14.96 -52.50
CA GLY A 427 3.60 15.97 -53.55
C GLY A 427 4.96 16.65 -53.66
N GLY A 428 5.73 16.24 -54.68
CA GLY A 428 6.89 16.98 -55.14
C GLY A 428 6.42 18.19 -55.93
N GLY A 429 7.09 19.33 -55.71
CA GLY A 429 6.97 20.51 -56.56
C GLY A 429 6.66 21.79 -55.81
N HIS A 430 7.61 22.28 -55.01
CA HIS A 430 7.67 23.72 -54.72
C HIS A 430 8.32 24.38 -55.94
N ASP A 431 7.55 24.58 -57.01
CA ASP A 431 7.94 25.50 -58.07
C ASP A 431 7.74 26.91 -57.52
N ALA A 432 8.85 27.64 -57.52
CA ALA A 432 8.92 29.04 -57.14
C ALA A 432 7.90 29.85 -57.95
N MET A 433 6.93 30.45 -57.26
CA MET A 433 6.21 31.59 -57.80
C MET A 433 7.15 32.79 -57.79
N ASP A 434 7.72 33.04 -58.96
CA ASP A 434 8.41 34.26 -59.33
C ASP A 434 7.42 35.43 -59.22
N MET A 435 7.63 36.28 -58.22
CA MET A 435 6.90 37.53 -58.05
C MET A 435 7.58 38.60 -58.91
N SER A 436 7.25 38.63 -60.20
CA SER A 436 7.49 39.79 -61.07
C SER A 436 6.36 39.97 -62.08
N ALA A 437 5.38 40.80 -61.72
CA ALA A 437 4.68 41.77 -62.58
C ALA A 437 3.76 42.65 -61.72
#